data_AF-A0A8T4QMX8-F1
#
_entry.id   AF-A0A8T4QMX8-F1
#
_cell.length_a   1.000
_cell.length_b   1.000
_cell.length_c   1.000
_cell.angle_alpha   90.00
_cell.angle_beta   90.00
_cell.angle_gamma   90.00
#
_symmetry.space_group_name_H-M   'P 1'
#
loop_
_entity.id
_entity.type
_entity.pdbx_description
1 polymer ?
#
loop_
_entity_poly.entity_id
_entity_poly.type
_entity_poly.pdbx_seq_one_letter_code
_entity_poly.pdbx_strand_id
1 'polypeptide(L)'
;MQTGKTTVNATTSSVCKDSDGGSDYYVNGESFLYLDGVLQGSASEYCWDSLRLRENKCKSSIPRGTTDAGLAIDVFDYNCPNGCSDGACLKSAPVTENQATTQPTITGKPDFTISYLAVSNPNPKINEVIKIKFTVLNKGSPFYKSSTQFGGVDYTLTRSDSNLKGTMASGWINKDLLTNQEETLSFDA
;
A
#
# COMPACT_ATOMS: atom_id res chain seq x y z
N MET A 1 53.81 -22.81 37.55
CA MET A 1 52.33 -22.71 37.53
C MET A 1 51.98 -21.61 36.54
N GLN A 2 51.64 -21.99 35.31
CA GLN A 2 51.33 -21.03 34.24
C GLN A 2 49.84 -20.71 34.36
N THR A 3 49.52 -19.56 34.94
CA THR A 3 48.14 -19.07 35.01
C THR A 3 47.70 -18.67 33.61
N GLY A 4 46.93 -19.54 32.97
CA GLY A 4 46.23 -19.22 31.72
C GLY A 4 45.27 -18.08 31.98
N LYS A 5 45.67 -16.86 31.56
CA LYS A 5 44.76 -15.73 31.49
C LYS A 5 43.87 -15.97 30.28
N THR A 6 42.69 -16.55 30.52
CA THR A 6 41.65 -16.69 29.50
C THR A 6 41.18 -15.29 29.14
N THR A 7 41.72 -14.73 28.06
CA THR A 7 41.21 -13.49 27.47
C THR A 7 39.87 -13.83 26.83
N VAL A 8 38.79 -13.72 27.60
CA VAL A 8 37.45 -13.61 27.03
C VAL A 8 37.43 -12.31 26.24
N ASN A 9 37.53 -12.41 24.91
CA ASN A 9 37.16 -11.31 24.03
C ASN A 9 35.64 -11.15 24.16
N ALA A 10 35.21 -10.47 25.23
CA ALA A 10 33.84 -10.02 25.42
C ALA A 10 33.54 -9.12 24.23
N THR A 11 32.89 -9.71 23.23
CA THR A 11 32.50 -8.96 22.04
C THR A 11 31.28 -8.17 22.46
N THR A 12 31.48 -6.86 22.60
CA THR A 12 30.41 -5.94 22.97
C THR A 12 29.27 -6.06 21.96
N SER A 13 28.06 -6.30 22.45
CA SER A 13 26.88 -6.56 21.65
C SER A 13 26.00 -5.31 21.64
N SER A 14 25.94 -4.65 20.48
CA SER A 14 24.99 -3.57 20.23
C SER A 14 23.72 -4.16 19.64
N VAL A 15 22.57 -3.80 20.21
CA VAL A 15 21.25 -4.29 19.79
C VAL A 15 20.33 -3.08 19.69
N CYS A 16 19.65 -2.93 18.55
CA CYS A 16 18.52 -2.01 18.45
C CYS A 16 17.21 -2.80 18.54
N LYS A 17 16.22 -2.22 19.21
CA LYS A 17 14.85 -2.75 19.27
C LYS A 17 13.87 -1.67 18.86
N ASP A 18 12.88 -2.08 18.09
CA ASP A 18 11.78 -1.22 17.64
C ASP A 18 10.47 -1.70 18.24
N SER A 19 9.64 -0.80 18.78
CA SER A 19 8.43 -1.20 19.50
C SER A 19 7.25 -1.53 18.59
N ASP A 20 7.22 -0.98 17.38
CA ASP A 20 6.18 -1.17 16.37
C ASP A 20 6.55 -2.28 15.33
N GLY A 21 7.80 -2.74 15.36
CA GLY A 21 8.33 -3.74 14.44
C GLY A 21 9.02 -3.16 13.20
N GLY A 22 9.20 -1.84 13.11
CA GLY A 22 10.22 -1.22 12.26
C GLY A 22 9.76 -0.09 11.33
N SER A 23 8.64 -0.18 10.63
CA SER A 23 8.18 0.94 9.77
C SER A 23 6.66 0.91 9.68
N ASP A 24 6.00 0.69 10.81
CA ASP A 24 4.55 0.73 10.91
C ASP A 24 4.09 2.15 11.23
N TYR A 25 3.98 2.94 10.17
CA TYR A 25 3.56 4.34 10.22
C TYR A 25 2.23 4.59 10.94
N TYR A 26 1.43 3.55 11.22
CA TYR A 26 0.11 3.68 11.84
C TYR A 26 0.06 3.23 13.30
N VAL A 27 1.22 2.95 13.90
CA VAL A 27 1.40 2.60 15.30
C VAL A 27 2.54 3.45 15.82
N ASN A 28 2.31 4.24 16.87
CA ASN A 28 3.38 5.07 17.44
C ASN A 28 4.51 4.17 17.99
N GLY A 29 5.68 4.30 17.39
CA GLY A 29 6.89 3.56 17.69
C GLY A 29 7.93 4.34 18.50
N GLU A 30 8.77 3.56 19.20
CA GLU A 30 10.02 4.03 19.78
C GLU A 30 11.12 3.00 19.51
N SER A 31 12.24 3.50 19.00
CA SER A 31 13.46 2.74 18.75
C SER A 31 14.44 2.91 19.91
N PHE A 32 15.07 1.83 20.37
CA PHE A 32 15.97 1.79 21.52
C PHE A 32 17.31 1.12 21.16
N LEU A 33 18.43 1.78 21.46
CA LEU A 33 19.77 1.21 21.36
C LEU A 33 20.24 0.69 22.72
N TYR A 34 20.63 -0.57 22.76
CA TYR A 34 21.27 -1.21 23.91
C TYR A 34 22.71 -1.60 23.59
N LEU A 35 23.59 -1.45 24.57
CA LEU A 35 24.94 -1.99 24.57
C LEU A 35 25.08 -2.93 25.77
N ASP A 36 25.33 -4.21 25.51
CA ASP A 36 25.44 -5.26 26.53
C ASP A 36 24.25 -5.25 27.52
N GLY A 37 23.05 -4.97 26.99
CA GLY A 37 21.81 -4.91 27.76
C GLY A 37 21.51 -3.57 28.45
N VAL A 38 22.42 -2.59 28.37
CA VAL A 38 22.24 -1.25 28.95
C VAL A 38 21.72 -0.28 27.89
N LEU A 39 20.62 0.43 28.17
CA LEU A 39 20.05 1.44 27.28
C LEU A 39 21.04 2.59 27.08
N GLN A 40 21.39 2.88 25.83
CA GLN A 40 22.29 3.95 25.43
C GLN A 40 21.54 5.17 24.89
N GLY A 41 20.40 4.95 24.24
CA GLY A 41 19.57 6.02 23.71
C GLY A 41 18.28 5.47 23.12
N SER A 42 17.33 6.37 22.89
CA SER A 42 16.09 6.07 22.18
C SER A 42 15.69 7.22 21.25
N ALA A 43 14.79 6.91 20.32
CA ALA A 43 14.16 7.86 19.44
C ALA A 43 12.68 7.51 19.29
N SER A 44 11.81 8.41 19.75
CA SER A 44 10.35 8.29 19.62
C SER A 44 9.88 8.90 18.32
N GLU A 45 8.84 8.30 17.74
CA GLU A 45 8.13 8.86 16.60
C GLU A 45 7.26 10.03 17.00
N TYR A 46 7.14 11.00 16.10
CA TYR A 46 6.33 12.17 16.35
C TYR A 46 5.87 12.82 15.05
N CYS A 47 4.74 13.52 15.15
CA CYS A 47 4.22 14.30 14.03
C CYS A 47 5.03 15.60 13.91
N TRP A 48 5.77 15.72 12.82
CA TRP A 48 6.49 16.96 12.50
C TRP A 48 5.50 18.09 12.18
N ASP A 49 4.39 17.74 11.51
CA ASP A 49 3.21 18.58 11.36
C ASP A 49 1.96 17.71 11.18
N SER A 50 0.83 18.32 10.80
CA SER A 50 -0.45 17.63 10.65
C SER A 50 -0.48 16.57 9.54
N LEU A 51 0.50 16.52 8.63
CA LEU A 51 0.55 15.58 7.50
C LEU A 51 1.85 14.78 7.44
N ARG A 52 2.84 15.06 8.29
CA ARG A 52 4.15 14.40 8.24
C ARG A 52 4.49 13.74 9.57
N LEU A 53 4.74 12.44 9.51
CA LEU A 53 5.30 11.63 10.59
C LEU A 53 6.82 11.60 10.43
N ARG A 54 7.54 11.84 11.53
CA ARG A 54 8.95 11.48 11.64
C ARG A 54 9.04 10.07 12.22
N GLU A 55 9.37 9.13 11.34
CA GLU A 55 9.57 7.71 11.66
C GLU A 55 11.00 7.48 12.15
N ASN A 56 11.18 6.60 13.13
CA ASN A 56 12.49 6.13 13.55
C ASN A 56 12.52 4.62 13.52
N LYS A 57 13.58 4.05 12.95
CA LYS A 57 13.71 2.59 12.94
C LYS A 57 15.10 2.07 13.16
N CYS A 58 15.18 0.84 13.64
CA CYS A 58 16.45 0.14 13.74
C CYS A 58 17.10 -0.12 12.36
N LYS A 59 18.39 0.20 12.24
CA LYS A 59 19.20 -0.13 11.06
C LYS A 59 19.40 -1.64 10.94
N SER A 60 19.46 -2.14 9.71
CA SER A 60 19.69 -3.55 9.41
C SER A 60 21.07 -4.06 9.85
N SER A 61 22.05 -3.15 9.97
CA SER A 61 23.41 -3.46 10.40
C SER A 61 23.94 -2.38 11.33
N ILE A 62 24.28 -2.78 12.55
CA ILE A 62 24.75 -1.88 13.61
C ILE A 62 26.22 -2.22 13.91
N PRO A 63 27.13 -1.24 13.95
CA PRO A 63 28.50 -1.46 14.37
C PRO A 63 28.57 -2.03 15.79
N ARG A 64 29.41 -3.03 16.02
CA ARG A 64 29.62 -3.60 17.37
C ARG A 64 30.18 -2.54 18.31
N GLY A 65 29.67 -2.50 19.53
CA GLY A 65 30.12 -1.57 20.55
C GLY A 65 29.67 -0.13 20.33
N THR A 66 28.74 0.13 19.41
CA THR A 66 28.19 1.49 19.25
C THR A 66 27.37 1.88 20.46
N THR A 67 27.62 3.09 20.94
CA THR A 67 26.78 3.83 21.90
C THR A 67 26.05 4.99 21.21
N ASP A 68 26.37 5.27 19.95
CA ASP A 68 25.76 6.33 19.17
C ASP A 68 24.45 5.82 18.54
N ALA A 69 23.33 6.37 19.01
CA ALA A 69 22.01 6.08 18.50
C ALA A 69 21.85 6.43 17.00
N GLY A 70 22.54 7.45 16.49
CA GLY A 70 22.50 7.84 15.07
C GLY A 70 23.16 6.82 14.13
N LEU A 71 24.04 5.96 14.67
CA LEU A 71 24.62 4.84 13.94
C LEU A 71 23.74 3.58 13.98
N ALA A 72 22.73 3.54 14.85
CA ALA A 72 21.86 2.38 15.05
C ALA A 72 20.40 2.60 14.62
N ILE A 73 19.97 3.86 14.50
CA ILE A 73 18.59 4.25 14.19
C ILE A 73 18.60 5.10 12.91
N ASP A 74 17.78 4.73 11.93
CA ASP A 74 17.45 5.54 10.77
C ASP A 74 16.26 6.44 11.09
N VAL A 75 16.30 7.68 10.59
CA VAL A 75 15.26 8.68 10.77
C VAL A 75 14.80 9.17 9.40
N PHE A 76 13.51 9.17 9.14
CA PHE A 76 12.96 9.66 7.87
C PHE A 76 11.55 10.23 8.04
N ASP A 77 11.17 11.10 7.10
CA ASP A 77 9.85 11.72 7.09
C ASP A 77 8.91 10.95 6.15
N TYR A 78 7.72 10.64 6.64
CA TYR A 78 6.66 10.00 5.87
C TYR A 78 5.41 10.90 5.81
N ASN A 79 4.83 11.04 4.62
CA ASN A 79 3.60 11.81 4.45
C ASN A 79 2.39 10.93 4.78
N CYS A 80 1.72 11.23 5.89
CA CYS A 80 0.52 10.54 6.33
C CYS A 80 -0.69 10.91 5.46
N PRO A 81 -1.35 9.93 4.80
CA PRO A 81 -2.46 10.21 3.90
C PRO A 81 -3.68 10.86 4.56
N ASN A 82 -3.96 10.52 5.82
CA ASN A 82 -5.11 11.04 6.57
C ASN A 82 -4.69 11.97 7.72
N GLY A 83 -3.45 12.44 7.69
CA GLY A 83 -2.85 13.24 8.75
C GLY A 83 -2.13 12.43 9.82
N CYS A 84 -1.39 13.15 10.65
CA CYS A 84 -0.57 12.61 11.73
C CYS A 84 -1.11 13.11 13.07
N SER A 85 -1.25 12.20 14.03
CA SER A 85 -1.52 12.53 15.44
C SER A 85 -0.74 11.59 16.34
N ASP A 86 -0.26 12.10 17.48
CA ASP A 86 0.33 11.29 18.55
C ASP A 86 1.45 10.35 18.09
N GLY A 87 2.26 10.80 17.13
CA GLY A 87 3.40 10.02 16.61
C GLY A 87 3.01 8.87 15.71
N ALA A 88 1.80 8.89 15.11
CA ALA A 88 1.41 7.93 14.10
C ALA A 88 0.53 8.58 13.02
N CYS A 89 0.55 7.99 11.83
CA CYS A 89 -0.43 8.29 10.80
C CYS A 89 -1.82 7.81 11.24
N LEU A 90 -2.80 8.67 11.01
CA LEU A 90 -4.19 8.33 11.21
C LEU A 90 -4.60 7.28 10.17
N LYS A 91 -5.10 6.14 10.66
CA LYS A 91 -5.80 5.17 9.81
C LYS A 91 -7.08 5.84 9.29
N SER A 92 -7.45 5.56 8.05
CA SER A 92 -8.80 5.89 7.59
C SER A 92 -9.78 5.21 8.55
N ALA A 93 -10.77 5.96 9.04
CA ALA A 93 -11.71 5.43 10.02
C ALA A 93 -12.24 4.07 9.54
N PRO A 94 -12.21 3.02 10.37
CA PRO A 94 -12.84 1.76 10.01
C PRO A 94 -14.29 2.09 9.68
N VAL A 95 -14.73 1.70 8.49
CA VAL A 95 -16.15 1.68 8.15
C VAL A 95 -16.81 0.72 9.13
N THR A 96 -17.29 1.27 10.24
CA THR A 96 -18.15 0.55 11.15
C THR A 96 -19.39 0.22 10.31
N GLU A 97 -19.57 -1.06 10.02
CA GLU A 97 -20.74 -1.62 9.36
C GLU A 97 -21.93 -1.52 10.31
N ASN A 98 -22.31 -0.29 10.62
CA ASN A 98 -23.58 0.11 11.20
C ASN A 98 -23.79 1.54 10.70
N GLN A 99 -24.63 1.62 9.68
CA GLN A 99 -25.14 2.81 9.01
C GLN A 99 -24.81 4.16 9.69
N ALA A 100 -23.82 4.89 9.15
CA ALA A 100 -23.80 6.35 8.96
C ALA A 100 -22.36 6.81 8.63
N THR A 101 -22.02 6.74 7.35
CA THR A 101 -20.89 7.44 6.77
C THR A 101 -21.26 8.91 6.54
N THR A 102 -20.49 9.88 7.04
CA THR A 102 -20.28 11.12 6.27
C THR A 102 -19.07 10.93 5.37
N GLN A 103 -19.20 9.92 4.51
CA GLN A 103 -18.74 9.95 3.14
C GLN A 103 -19.22 11.29 2.55
N PRO A 104 -18.44 12.00 1.72
CA PRO A 104 -19.03 13.05 0.90
C PRO A 104 -20.20 12.39 0.19
N THR A 105 -21.43 12.82 0.48
CA THR A 105 -22.61 12.30 -0.17
C THR A 105 -22.40 12.55 -1.66
N ILE A 106 -21.93 11.53 -2.39
CA ILE A 106 -21.97 11.51 -3.84
C ILE A 106 -23.47 11.42 -4.11
N THR A 107 -24.12 12.58 -4.13
CA THR A 107 -25.55 12.73 -4.37
C THR A 107 -25.70 12.59 -5.87
N GLY A 108 -25.60 11.35 -6.31
CA GLY A 108 -25.46 10.95 -7.69
C GLY A 108 -24.99 9.51 -7.69
N LYS A 109 -25.85 8.59 -8.11
CA LYS A 109 -25.44 7.23 -8.45
C LYS A 109 -24.15 7.31 -9.26
N PRO A 110 -23.06 6.58 -8.93
CA PRO A 110 -21.93 6.47 -9.85
C PRO A 110 -22.48 5.94 -11.18
N ASP A 111 -22.55 6.84 -12.16
CA ASP A 111 -23.19 6.57 -13.45
C ASP A 111 -22.10 6.12 -14.41
N PHE A 112 -21.54 4.94 -14.17
CA PHE A 112 -20.67 4.29 -15.14
C PHE A 112 -21.53 3.72 -16.24
N THR A 113 -21.23 4.10 -17.47
CA THR A 113 -21.87 3.56 -18.66
C THR A 113 -20.82 3.00 -19.59
N ILE A 114 -21.14 1.91 -20.27
CA ILE A 114 -20.35 1.46 -21.41
C ILE A 114 -20.82 2.28 -22.61
N SER A 115 -19.99 3.22 -23.08
CA SER A 115 -20.35 4.13 -24.17
C SER A 115 -20.03 3.56 -25.55
N TYR A 116 -19.12 2.58 -25.62
CA TYR A 116 -18.76 1.87 -26.84
C TYR A 116 -18.52 0.41 -26.49
N LEU A 117 -19.05 -0.48 -27.31
CA LEU A 117 -18.80 -1.92 -27.25
C LEU A 117 -18.73 -2.42 -28.70
N ALA A 118 -17.61 -3.01 -29.07
CA ALA A 118 -17.43 -3.64 -30.37
C ALA A 118 -16.75 -5.00 -30.20
N VAL A 119 -17.20 -5.96 -30.99
CA VAL A 119 -16.60 -7.29 -31.10
C VAL A 119 -16.09 -7.45 -32.52
N SER A 120 -14.86 -7.94 -32.70
CA SER A 120 -14.24 -8.11 -34.02
C SER A 120 -15.01 -9.06 -34.95
N ASN A 121 -15.67 -10.06 -34.39
CA ASN A 121 -16.57 -10.97 -35.11
C ASN A 121 -17.74 -11.40 -34.18
N PRO A 122 -19.01 -11.06 -34.52
CA PRO A 122 -20.17 -11.44 -33.70
C PRO A 122 -20.56 -12.92 -33.83
N ASN A 123 -20.00 -13.65 -34.80
CA ASN A 123 -20.20 -15.08 -34.99
C ASN A 123 -18.84 -15.80 -35.12
N PRO A 124 -18.05 -15.86 -34.04
CA PRO A 124 -16.74 -16.47 -34.08
C PRO A 124 -16.84 -17.99 -34.27
N LYS A 125 -15.90 -18.55 -35.03
CA LYS A 125 -15.74 -20.00 -35.14
C LYS A 125 -14.95 -20.54 -33.94
N ILE A 126 -15.05 -21.85 -33.73
CA ILE A 126 -14.21 -22.56 -32.77
C ILE A 126 -12.73 -22.25 -33.08
N ASN A 127 -11.95 -21.93 -32.03
CA ASN A 127 -10.54 -21.51 -32.10
C ASN A 127 -10.27 -20.16 -32.79
N GLU A 128 -11.30 -19.33 -33.00
CA GLU A 128 -11.14 -17.97 -33.49
C GLU A 128 -10.90 -16.99 -32.33
N VAL A 129 -9.89 -16.14 -32.45
CA VAL A 129 -9.61 -15.08 -31.49
C VAL A 129 -10.57 -13.91 -31.74
N ILE A 130 -11.31 -13.48 -30.71
CA ILE A 130 -12.14 -12.27 -30.79
C ILE A 130 -11.50 -11.14 -30.00
N LYS A 131 -11.64 -9.92 -30.51
CA LYS A 131 -11.27 -8.71 -29.79
C LYS A 131 -12.52 -8.02 -29.32
N ILE A 132 -12.55 -7.65 -28.04
CA ILE A 132 -13.61 -6.86 -27.46
C ILE A 132 -13.03 -5.50 -27.11
N LYS A 133 -13.61 -4.47 -27.70
CA LYS A 133 -13.25 -3.08 -27.44
C LYS A 133 -14.39 -2.40 -26.72
N PHE A 134 -14.09 -1.79 -25.58
CA PHE A 134 -15.10 -1.07 -24.82
C PHE A 134 -14.56 0.20 -24.19
N THR A 135 -15.49 1.12 -23.89
CA THR A 135 -15.18 2.39 -23.23
C THR A 135 -16.08 2.54 -22.03
N VAL A 136 -15.48 2.72 -20.85
CA VAL A 136 -16.20 3.02 -19.61
C VAL A 136 -16.20 4.54 -19.42
N LEU A 137 -17.39 5.12 -19.42
CA LEU A 137 -17.60 6.54 -19.19
C LEU A 137 -18.16 6.74 -17.78
N ASN A 138 -17.50 7.58 -16.99
CA ASN A 138 -18.08 8.12 -15.77
C ASN A 138 -18.98 9.33 -16.13
N LYS A 139 -20.30 9.17 -16.01
CA LYS A 139 -21.29 10.25 -16.18
C LYS A 139 -21.65 10.96 -14.88
N GLY A 140 -21.06 10.55 -13.75
CA GLY A 140 -21.17 11.29 -12.50
C GLY A 140 -20.60 12.70 -12.63
N SER A 141 -21.09 13.64 -11.81
CA SER A 141 -20.56 15.00 -11.79
C SER A 141 -19.05 15.00 -11.47
N PRO A 142 -18.24 15.88 -12.08
CA PRO A 142 -16.81 15.96 -11.83
C PRO A 142 -16.56 16.43 -10.39
N PHE A 143 -16.47 15.50 -9.44
CA PHE A 143 -16.08 15.81 -8.07
C PHE A 143 -14.56 15.91 -7.95
N TYR A 144 -14.10 17.09 -7.52
CA TYR A 144 -12.79 17.47 -6.98
C TYR A 144 -11.51 17.03 -7.73
N LYS A 145 -10.83 18.03 -8.33
CA LYS A 145 -9.50 17.97 -8.95
C LYS A 145 -8.32 17.96 -7.96
N SER A 146 -8.47 17.53 -6.71
CA SER A 146 -7.35 17.62 -5.73
C SER A 146 -6.84 16.31 -5.14
N SER A 147 -7.37 15.16 -5.55
CA SER A 147 -6.77 13.87 -5.20
C SER A 147 -5.96 13.35 -6.38
N THR A 148 -4.65 13.18 -6.21
CA THR A 148 -3.80 12.42 -7.14
C THR A 148 -4.07 10.92 -7.10
N GLN A 149 -4.99 10.46 -6.23
CA GLN A 149 -5.46 9.08 -6.18
C GLN A 149 -6.89 9.03 -6.70
N PHE A 150 -7.03 8.58 -7.93
CA PHE A 150 -8.30 8.10 -8.43
C PHE A 150 -8.15 6.60 -8.60
N GLY A 151 -9.00 5.85 -7.91
CA GLY A 151 -9.03 4.39 -8.02
C GLY A 151 -9.30 3.99 -9.47
N GLY A 152 -8.60 2.96 -9.94
CA GLY A 152 -8.91 2.34 -11.22
C GLY A 152 -10.22 1.57 -11.16
N VAL A 153 -10.72 1.19 -12.33
CA VAL A 153 -11.91 0.35 -12.45
C VAL A 153 -11.47 -1.09 -12.67
N ASP A 154 -11.90 -1.98 -11.79
CA ASP A 154 -11.80 -3.43 -12.00
C ASP A 154 -12.89 -3.88 -12.97
N TYR A 155 -12.51 -4.71 -13.96
CA TYR A 155 -13.46 -5.34 -14.85
C TYR A 155 -13.30 -6.86 -14.86
N THR A 156 -14.38 -7.57 -15.17
CA THR A 156 -14.38 -9.02 -15.33
C THR A 156 -15.17 -9.40 -16.58
N LEU A 157 -14.52 -10.12 -17.49
CA LEU A 157 -15.18 -10.72 -18.66
C LEU A 157 -15.55 -12.17 -18.32
N THR A 158 -16.84 -12.49 -18.36
CA THR A 158 -17.35 -13.82 -18.02
C THR A 158 -17.90 -14.52 -19.26
N ARG A 159 -17.59 -15.82 -19.41
CA ARG A 159 -18.22 -16.66 -20.43
C ARG A 159 -19.55 -17.20 -19.87
N SER A 160 -20.61 -17.05 -20.64
CA SER A 160 -21.96 -17.52 -20.30
C SER A 160 -22.52 -18.49 -21.34
N ASP A 161 -21.72 -19.49 -21.68
CA ASP A 161 -22.18 -20.70 -22.35
C ASP A 161 -22.74 -21.68 -21.31
N SER A 162 -23.88 -22.32 -21.63
CA SER A 162 -24.66 -23.15 -20.71
C SER A 162 -23.89 -24.31 -20.08
N ASN A 163 -22.74 -24.67 -20.64
CA ASN A 163 -21.94 -25.82 -20.24
C ASN A 163 -20.60 -25.47 -19.59
N LEU A 164 -20.16 -24.21 -19.58
CA LEU A 164 -18.86 -23.81 -19.03
C LEU A 164 -18.93 -22.40 -18.43
N LYS A 165 -19.06 -22.29 -17.11
CA LYS A 165 -18.91 -21.00 -16.41
C LYS A 165 -17.44 -20.76 -16.10
N GLY A 166 -16.90 -19.60 -16.49
CA GLY A 166 -15.52 -19.23 -16.19
C GLY A 166 -15.22 -17.75 -16.44
N THR A 167 -14.25 -17.22 -15.71
CA THR A 167 -13.67 -15.89 -15.93
C THR A 167 -12.66 -15.97 -17.08
N MET A 168 -12.83 -15.15 -18.11
CA MET A 168 -11.96 -15.15 -19.29
C MET A 168 -10.80 -14.17 -19.15
N ALA A 169 -11.05 -13.01 -18.53
CA ALA A 169 -10.03 -11.99 -18.26
C ALA A 169 -10.48 -11.04 -17.14
N SER A 170 -9.50 -10.50 -16.42
CA SER A 170 -9.66 -9.43 -15.43
C SER A 170 -8.53 -8.43 -15.58
N GLY A 171 -8.80 -7.14 -15.43
CA GLY A 171 -7.78 -6.10 -15.57
C GLY A 171 -8.15 -4.80 -14.87
N TRP A 172 -7.23 -3.85 -14.94
CA TRP A 172 -7.28 -2.58 -14.22
C TRP A 172 -7.18 -1.39 -15.19
N ILE A 173 -8.15 -0.48 -15.16
CA ILE A 173 -8.15 0.71 -16.03
C ILE A 173 -7.59 1.92 -15.28
N ASN A 174 -6.48 2.46 -15.77
CA ASN A 174 -5.78 3.61 -15.20
C ASN A 174 -6.38 4.96 -15.65
N LYS A 175 -6.26 5.98 -14.79
CA LYS A 175 -7.17 7.13 -14.77
C LYS A 175 -6.85 8.31 -15.71
N ASP A 176 -5.77 8.27 -16.47
CA ASP A 176 -5.49 9.37 -17.39
C ASP A 176 -6.35 9.24 -18.65
N LEU A 177 -7.51 9.88 -18.55
CA LEU A 177 -8.53 10.09 -19.56
C LEU A 177 -9.39 8.86 -19.86
N LEU A 178 -10.60 9.18 -20.32
CA LEU A 178 -11.61 8.35 -20.96
C LEU A 178 -11.02 7.60 -22.17
N THR A 179 -10.09 6.69 -21.92
CA THR A 179 -9.32 6.01 -22.96
C THR A 179 -10.03 4.72 -23.37
N ASN A 180 -10.10 4.49 -24.68
CA ASN A 180 -10.62 3.26 -25.25
C ASN A 180 -9.70 2.11 -24.84
N GLN A 181 -10.22 1.10 -24.15
CA GLN A 181 -9.48 -0.12 -23.86
C GLN A 181 -9.83 -1.18 -24.91
N GLU A 182 -8.80 -1.85 -25.43
CA GLU A 182 -8.94 -2.94 -26.39
C GLU A 182 -8.35 -4.20 -25.76
N GLU A 183 -9.21 -5.16 -25.46
CA GLU A 183 -8.81 -6.43 -24.85
C GLU A 183 -8.96 -7.55 -25.88
N THR A 184 -7.96 -8.41 -25.96
CA THR A 184 -7.95 -9.56 -26.88
C THR A 184 -8.31 -10.82 -26.10
N LEU A 185 -9.35 -11.52 -26.55
CA LEU A 185 -9.75 -12.81 -26.00
C LEU A 185 -9.44 -13.91 -27.02
N SER A 186 -8.59 -14.84 -26.61
CA SER A 186 -8.36 -16.08 -27.34
C SER A 186 -9.21 -17.19 -26.72
N PHE A 187 -9.94 -17.94 -27.55
CA PHE A 187 -10.64 -19.14 -27.12
C PHE A 187 -9.86 -20.35 -27.58
N ASP A 188 -9.24 -21.06 -26.63
CA ASP A 188 -8.70 -22.40 -26.89
C ASP A 188 -9.79 -23.44 -26.57
N ALA A 189 -9.89 -24.46 -27.43
CA ALA A 189 -10.82 -25.59 -27.29
C ALA A 189 -10.50 -26.48 -26.09
#